data_AF-A0A2D5BT35-F1
#
_entry.id   AF-A0A2D5BT35-F1
#
_cell.length_a   1.000
_cell.length_b   1.000
_cell.length_c   1.000
_cell.angle_alpha   90.00
_cell.angle_beta   90.00
_cell.angle_gamma   90.00
#
_symmetry.space_group_name_H-M   'P 1'
#
loop_
_entity.id
_entity.type
_entity.pdbx_description
1 polymer ?
#
loop_
_entity_poly.entity_id
_entity_poly.type
_entity_poly.pdbx_seq_one_letter_code
_entity_poly.pdbx_strand_id
1 'polypeptide(L)'
;MGTVASDSSVNANDGTLVGFGATPWTTGVYGGALTFNGAQHVSCAVNGGLPAYDASGSPFTITAWVNGPPQDDDRFYSEGSSTNNSPLYTLGSGRNANTTADRLQLFVRTGTGAVLSNAQSAGTVFDNTWHHVAVVDVAGSVTVYIDGVPDAGNFSYTISGSNAGVDRVALGAVLRAGTCCNYTGMLDDVRVYPFALSSADVGIVLNNGALGGGFQTNQPGATLVVDGVTGSPSSAAAVSLALGQAFSMELSTSVAGNPWELGVDSVPAISGAVLFSSNIVNLNLASPSLVYVNGNFSTPFALAPTIPGLTGGSSNASAIVSMTAPTAMTIASLQFAMLDPGSADGFSASGPTDITVQ
;
A
#
# COMPACT_ATOMS: atom_id res chain seq x y z
N MET A 1 0.98 -32.33 -3.41
CA MET A 1 -0.07 -32.22 -4.44
C MET A 1 -1.40 -32.52 -3.74
N GLY A 2 -2.24 -31.52 -3.52
CA GLY A 2 -3.39 -31.65 -2.63
C GLY A 2 -4.50 -30.67 -2.97
N THR A 3 -5.61 -30.80 -2.26
CA THR A 3 -6.81 -29.94 -2.34
C THR A 3 -6.64 -28.62 -1.58
N VAL A 4 -5.41 -28.24 -1.28
CA VAL A 4 -5.07 -27.09 -0.43
C VAL A 4 -3.97 -26.27 -1.12
N ALA A 5 -4.20 -24.97 -1.23
CA ALA A 5 -3.16 -23.97 -1.45
C ALA A 5 -2.69 -23.48 -0.08
N SER A 6 -1.51 -23.92 0.35
CA SER A 6 -1.00 -23.57 1.68
C SER A 6 -0.60 -22.10 1.75
N ASP A 7 -0.96 -21.43 2.84
CA ASP A 7 -0.49 -20.10 3.17
C ASP A 7 0.91 -20.19 3.79
N SER A 8 1.89 -19.55 3.16
CA SER A 8 3.26 -19.49 3.67
C SER A 8 3.47 -18.45 4.78
N SER A 9 2.45 -17.65 5.08
CA SER A 9 2.49 -16.67 6.16
C SER A 9 2.31 -17.32 7.54
N VAL A 10 2.54 -16.53 8.61
CA VAL A 10 2.31 -16.96 9.99
C VAL A 10 0.83 -17.11 10.35
N ASN A 11 -0.08 -16.62 9.51
CA ASN A 11 -1.52 -16.60 9.78
C ASN A 11 -2.21 -17.92 9.40
N ALA A 12 -1.56 -18.77 8.60
CA ALA A 12 -2.10 -20.05 8.15
C ALA A 12 -3.50 -19.92 7.52
N ASN A 13 -3.71 -18.92 6.68
CA ASN A 13 -4.94 -18.69 5.91
C ASN A 13 -5.05 -19.67 4.72
N ASP A 14 -4.83 -20.96 4.96
CA ASP A 14 -4.80 -22.01 3.93
C ASP A 14 -6.07 -21.96 3.06
N GLY A 15 -5.87 -22.04 1.75
CA GLY A 15 -6.92 -22.04 0.75
C GLY A 15 -7.40 -23.44 0.42
N THR A 16 -8.71 -23.69 0.56
CA THR A 16 -9.32 -24.94 0.07
C THR A 16 -9.62 -24.81 -1.42
N LEU A 17 -9.08 -25.72 -2.23
CA LEU A 17 -9.30 -25.80 -3.67
C LEU A 17 -10.67 -26.45 -3.95
N VAL A 18 -11.61 -25.67 -4.49
CA VAL A 18 -12.97 -26.12 -4.80
C VAL A 18 -13.16 -26.25 -6.32
N GLY A 19 -13.70 -27.38 -6.78
CA GLY A 19 -13.97 -27.64 -8.20
C GLY A 19 -12.73 -28.02 -9.03
N PHE A 20 -11.56 -28.10 -8.39
CA PHE A 20 -10.31 -28.48 -9.03
C PHE A 20 -10.19 -29.99 -9.26
N GLY A 21 -9.53 -30.37 -10.37
CA GLY A 21 -9.15 -31.77 -10.63
C GLY A 21 -7.95 -32.23 -9.79
N ALA A 22 -7.51 -33.48 -9.98
CA ALA A 22 -6.43 -34.09 -9.21
C ALA A 22 -5.05 -33.40 -9.39
N THR A 23 -4.84 -32.67 -10.49
CA THR A 23 -3.60 -31.95 -10.81
C THR A 23 -3.91 -30.48 -11.11
N PRO A 24 -4.19 -29.66 -10.09
CA PRO A 24 -4.65 -28.28 -10.29
C PRO A 24 -3.54 -27.28 -10.60
N TRP A 25 -2.28 -27.70 -10.44
CA TRP A 25 -1.10 -26.86 -10.56
C TRP A 25 -0.50 -26.98 -11.97
N THR A 26 -0.20 -25.83 -12.57
CA THR A 26 0.57 -25.68 -13.83
C THR A 26 1.86 -24.90 -13.55
N THR A 27 2.69 -24.69 -14.57
CA THR A 27 3.86 -23.81 -14.46
C THR A 27 3.41 -22.36 -14.31
N GLY A 28 3.81 -21.72 -13.21
CA GLY A 28 3.58 -20.30 -12.94
C GLY A 28 4.75 -19.41 -13.35
N VAL A 29 4.68 -18.15 -12.96
CA VAL A 29 5.82 -17.22 -13.04
C VAL A 29 6.90 -17.64 -12.04
N TYR A 30 6.47 -18.03 -10.84
CA TYR A 30 7.32 -18.53 -9.77
C TYR A 30 6.89 -19.94 -9.35
N GLY A 31 7.45 -20.94 -10.01
CA GLY A 31 7.14 -22.34 -9.70
C GLY A 31 5.77 -22.75 -10.23
N GLY A 32 4.74 -22.71 -9.39
CA GLY A 32 3.44 -23.32 -9.69
C GLY A 32 2.27 -22.35 -9.59
N ALA A 33 1.42 -22.34 -10.62
CA ALA A 33 0.19 -21.54 -10.67
C ALA A 33 -1.06 -22.42 -10.64
N LEU A 34 -2.19 -21.84 -10.20
CA LEU A 34 -3.51 -22.48 -10.34
C LEU A 34 -4.19 -22.03 -11.64
N THR A 35 -4.83 -22.96 -12.35
CA THR A 35 -5.63 -22.66 -13.55
C THR A 35 -7.13 -22.70 -13.24
N PHE A 36 -7.83 -21.65 -13.64
CA PHE A 36 -9.26 -21.44 -13.47
C PHE A 36 -9.96 -21.41 -14.84
N ASN A 37 -11.13 -22.03 -14.94
CA ASN A 37 -11.97 -22.10 -16.14
C ASN A 37 -13.40 -21.59 -15.91
N GLY A 38 -13.61 -20.82 -14.85
CA GLY A 38 -14.93 -20.33 -14.44
C GLY A 38 -15.75 -21.31 -13.58
N ALA A 39 -15.24 -22.52 -13.29
CA ALA A 39 -15.90 -23.48 -12.40
C ALA A 39 -15.14 -23.74 -11.08
N GLN A 40 -13.89 -23.29 -10.97
CA GLN A 40 -13.07 -23.45 -9.77
C GLN A 40 -12.95 -22.15 -8.97
N HIS A 41 -12.69 -22.29 -7.68
CA HIS A 41 -12.24 -21.18 -6.83
C HIS A 41 -11.45 -21.72 -5.65
N VAL A 42 -10.69 -20.85 -5.00
CA VAL A 42 -10.03 -21.11 -3.73
C VAL A 42 -10.83 -20.41 -2.64
N SER A 43 -11.27 -21.14 -1.62
CA SER A 43 -11.86 -20.55 -0.41
C SER A 43 -10.77 -20.44 0.66
N CYS A 44 -10.34 -19.22 0.98
CA CYS A 44 -9.30 -18.99 1.97
C CYS A 44 -9.86 -19.01 3.38
N ALA A 45 -9.13 -19.62 4.33
CA ALA A 45 -9.41 -19.45 5.74
C ALA A 45 -9.17 -17.99 6.17
N VAL A 46 -9.85 -17.54 7.22
CA VAL A 46 -9.80 -16.17 7.73
C VAL A 46 -9.32 -16.21 9.19
N ASN A 47 -8.03 -16.55 9.37
CA ASN A 47 -7.41 -16.78 10.68
C ASN A 47 -6.68 -15.54 11.22
N GLY A 48 -6.20 -14.65 10.34
CA GLY A 48 -5.55 -13.39 10.71
C GLY A 48 -5.03 -12.62 9.49
N GLY A 49 -5.03 -11.28 9.55
CA GLY A 49 -4.61 -10.41 8.43
C GLY A 49 -5.56 -10.43 7.21
N LEU A 50 -6.63 -11.21 7.28
CA LEU A 50 -7.75 -11.24 6.35
C LEU A 50 -9.06 -11.02 7.12
N PRO A 51 -10.09 -10.40 6.53
CA PRO A 51 -10.03 -9.65 5.27
C PRO A 51 -9.03 -8.48 5.32
N ALA A 52 -8.46 -8.12 4.16
CA ALA A 52 -7.50 -7.03 4.04
C ALA A 52 -8.18 -5.67 4.20
N TYR A 53 -9.34 -5.48 3.57
CA TYR A 53 -10.14 -4.27 3.74
C TYR A 53 -11.03 -4.40 4.97
N ASP A 54 -11.00 -3.40 5.86
CA ASP A 54 -11.78 -3.41 7.10
C ASP A 54 -12.65 -2.14 7.28
N ALA A 55 -12.60 -1.23 6.32
CA ALA A 55 -13.20 0.11 6.36
C ALA A 55 -12.72 1.02 7.53
N SER A 56 -11.60 0.69 8.18
CA SER A 56 -11.00 1.54 9.23
C SER A 56 -10.09 2.63 8.66
N GLY A 57 -9.61 2.44 7.43
CA GLY A 57 -8.58 3.28 6.81
C GLY A 57 -7.15 2.82 7.10
N SER A 58 -6.97 1.69 7.81
CA SER A 58 -5.67 1.05 7.94
C SER A 58 -5.11 0.70 6.56
N PRO A 59 -3.82 0.96 6.28
CA PRO A 59 -3.25 0.69 4.98
C PRO A 59 -3.06 -0.80 4.74
N PHE A 60 -3.19 -1.24 3.49
CA PHE A 60 -2.90 -2.61 3.08
C PHE A 60 -2.47 -2.67 1.62
N THR A 61 -1.89 -3.81 1.23
CA THR A 61 -1.54 -4.09 -0.16
C THR A 61 -1.94 -5.51 -0.54
N ILE A 62 -2.54 -5.68 -1.71
CA ILE A 62 -2.78 -7.00 -2.31
C ILE A 62 -1.96 -7.09 -3.59
N THR A 63 -1.16 -8.14 -3.74
CA THR A 63 -0.39 -8.42 -4.96
C THR A 63 -0.75 -9.78 -5.55
N ALA A 64 -0.64 -9.91 -6.86
CA ALA A 64 -0.81 -11.18 -7.55
C ALA A 64 -0.12 -11.15 -8.92
N TRP A 65 0.38 -12.30 -9.36
CA TRP A 65 0.56 -12.55 -10.78
C TRP A 65 -0.75 -13.07 -11.36
N VAL A 66 -1.21 -12.44 -12.43
CA VAL A 66 -2.47 -12.75 -13.12
C VAL A 66 -2.21 -12.99 -14.60
N ASN A 67 -2.86 -14.00 -15.17
CA ASN A 67 -2.88 -14.24 -16.61
C ASN A 67 -4.28 -14.70 -17.01
N GLY A 68 -5.00 -13.89 -17.78
CA GLY A 68 -6.30 -14.30 -18.30
C GLY A 68 -6.66 -13.55 -19.58
N PRO A 69 -7.63 -14.06 -20.35
CA PRO A 69 -8.19 -13.32 -21.48
C PRO A 69 -9.00 -12.11 -20.99
N PRO A 70 -9.33 -11.16 -21.88
CA PRO A 70 -10.36 -10.17 -21.60
C PRO A 70 -11.66 -10.85 -21.15
N GLN A 71 -12.24 -10.41 -20.04
CA GLN A 71 -13.36 -11.08 -19.36
C GLN A 71 -14.40 -10.07 -18.87
N ASP A 72 -15.65 -10.50 -18.76
CA ASP A 72 -16.77 -9.62 -18.40
C ASP A 72 -17.10 -9.72 -16.91
N ASP A 73 -16.48 -8.83 -16.13
CA ASP A 73 -16.77 -8.67 -14.71
C ASP A 73 -16.43 -9.89 -13.83
N ASP A 74 -15.35 -10.60 -14.16
CA ASP A 74 -14.89 -11.77 -13.40
C ASP A 74 -13.82 -11.37 -12.36
N ARG A 75 -13.76 -12.08 -11.21
CA ARG A 75 -12.91 -11.69 -10.07
C ARG A 75 -11.87 -12.75 -9.73
N PHE A 76 -10.60 -12.35 -9.70
CA PHE A 76 -9.53 -13.21 -9.22
C PHE A 76 -9.31 -13.10 -7.71
N TYR A 77 -9.73 -12.01 -7.06
CA TYR A 77 -9.70 -11.84 -5.61
C TYR A 77 -11.03 -11.25 -5.12
N SER A 78 -11.56 -11.78 -4.03
CA SER A 78 -12.76 -11.20 -3.39
C SER A 78 -12.77 -11.36 -1.88
N GLU A 79 -13.41 -10.40 -1.23
CA GLU A 79 -13.85 -10.43 0.15
C GLU A 79 -15.36 -10.18 0.18
N GLY A 80 -16.11 -10.99 0.92
CA GLY A 80 -17.56 -10.93 0.93
C GLY A 80 -18.21 -11.54 2.16
N SER A 81 -19.55 -11.49 2.20
CA SER A 81 -20.37 -12.05 3.28
C SER A 81 -21.11 -13.30 2.85
N SER A 82 -21.05 -14.36 3.66
CA SER A 82 -21.81 -15.59 3.48
C SER A 82 -23.32 -15.41 3.59
N THR A 83 -23.79 -14.31 4.18
CA THR A 83 -25.21 -14.13 4.55
C THR A 83 -26.00 -13.26 3.57
N ASN A 84 -25.34 -12.46 2.75
CA ASN A 84 -25.98 -11.51 1.85
C ASN A 84 -25.05 -11.18 0.65
N ASN A 85 -25.34 -10.09 -0.07
CA ASN A 85 -24.52 -9.64 -1.21
C ASN A 85 -23.54 -8.49 -0.89
N SER A 86 -23.48 -8.02 0.36
CA SER A 86 -22.77 -6.81 0.78
C SER A 86 -22.24 -6.94 2.22
N PRO A 87 -20.99 -6.58 2.51
CA PRO A 87 -20.07 -5.78 1.68
C PRO A 87 -19.33 -6.58 0.61
N LEU A 88 -18.56 -5.89 -0.23
CA LEU A 88 -17.61 -6.49 -1.17
C LEU A 88 -16.34 -5.64 -1.28
N TYR A 89 -15.20 -6.32 -1.34
CA TYR A 89 -13.95 -5.78 -1.89
C TYR A 89 -13.45 -6.78 -2.94
N THR A 90 -13.27 -6.37 -4.20
CA THR A 90 -12.88 -7.32 -5.25
C THR A 90 -11.90 -6.72 -6.23
N LEU A 91 -11.00 -7.57 -6.73
CA LEU A 91 -10.11 -7.31 -7.85
C LEU A 91 -10.42 -8.28 -9.00
N GLY A 92 -10.48 -7.77 -10.22
CA GLY A 92 -10.84 -8.58 -11.37
C GLY A 92 -10.84 -7.83 -12.69
N SER A 93 -11.49 -8.39 -13.70
CA SER A 93 -11.61 -7.76 -15.01
C SER A 93 -12.69 -6.68 -15.03
N GLY A 94 -12.53 -5.73 -15.96
CA GLY A 94 -13.56 -4.75 -16.28
C GLY A 94 -14.74 -5.36 -17.04
N ARG A 95 -15.43 -4.56 -17.84
CA ARG A 95 -16.70 -4.98 -18.49
C ARG A 95 -16.64 -4.88 -20.00
N ASN A 96 -17.25 -5.85 -20.67
CA ASN A 96 -17.44 -5.84 -22.12
C ASN A 96 -18.26 -4.64 -22.58
N ALA A 97 -19.33 -4.31 -21.85
CA ALA A 97 -20.21 -3.19 -22.17
C ALA A 97 -19.48 -1.83 -22.18
N ASN A 98 -18.35 -1.73 -21.47
CA ASN A 98 -17.53 -0.53 -21.38
C ASN A 98 -16.29 -0.62 -22.28
N THR A 99 -16.12 -1.70 -23.06
CA THR A 99 -14.90 -2.00 -23.83
C THR A 99 -13.63 -2.04 -22.97
N THR A 100 -13.76 -2.45 -21.71
CA THR A 100 -12.66 -2.49 -20.71
C THR A 100 -12.48 -3.88 -20.09
N ALA A 101 -12.95 -4.93 -20.76
CA ALA A 101 -12.84 -6.32 -20.29
C ALA A 101 -11.39 -6.79 -20.05
N ASP A 102 -10.42 -6.09 -20.61
CA ASP A 102 -8.99 -6.32 -20.49
C ASP A 102 -8.30 -5.46 -19.41
N ARG A 103 -9.04 -4.54 -18.78
CA ARG A 103 -8.55 -3.68 -17.69
C ARG A 103 -8.71 -4.37 -16.33
N LEU A 104 -7.84 -4.05 -15.39
CA LEU A 104 -8.04 -4.36 -13.97
C LEU A 104 -9.14 -3.47 -13.40
N GLN A 105 -10.05 -4.04 -12.62
CA GLN A 105 -11.09 -3.36 -11.90
C GLN A 105 -10.94 -3.55 -10.39
N LEU A 106 -11.03 -2.46 -9.65
CA LEU A 106 -11.28 -2.43 -8.22
C LEU A 106 -12.76 -2.11 -7.98
N PHE A 107 -13.43 -2.93 -7.19
CA PHE A 107 -14.80 -2.68 -6.76
C PHE A 107 -14.91 -2.77 -5.24
N VAL A 108 -15.44 -1.71 -4.62
CA VAL A 108 -15.64 -1.61 -3.17
C VAL A 108 -17.09 -1.24 -2.89
N ARG A 109 -17.76 -2.02 -2.05
CA ARG A 109 -19.15 -1.81 -1.64
C ARG A 109 -19.34 -2.03 -0.14
N THR A 110 -20.01 -1.11 0.52
CA THR A 110 -20.29 -1.15 1.96
C THR A 110 -21.29 -2.24 2.32
N GLY A 111 -21.43 -2.55 3.61
CA GLY A 111 -22.45 -3.47 4.12
C GLY A 111 -23.90 -3.05 3.82
N THR A 112 -24.15 -1.75 3.61
CA THR A 112 -25.47 -1.23 3.21
C THR A 112 -25.70 -1.28 1.70
N GLY A 113 -24.71 -1.69 0.91
CA GLY A 113 -24.79 -1.78 -0.54
C GLY A 113 -24.36 -0.51 -1.29
N ALA A 114 -23.88 0.53 -0.61
CA ALA A 114 -23.34 1.71 -1.26
C ALA A 114 -22.01 1.38 -1.95
N VAL A 115 -21.88 1.72 -3.23
CA VAL A 115 -20.64 1.54 -3.99
C VAL A 115 -19.72 2.70 -3.68
N LEU A 116 -18.53 2.42 -3.15
CA LEU A 116 -17.50 3.41 -2.87
C LEU A 116 -16.52 3.55 -4.03
N SER A 117 -16.15 2.42 -4.65
CA SER A 117 -15.26 2.39 -5.80
C SER A 117 -15.76 1.39 -6.85
N ASN A 118 -15.60 1.77 -8.11
CA ASN A 118 -15.81 0.94 -9.29
C ASN A 118 -14.85 1.44 -10.38
N ALA A 119 -13.57 1.47 -10.04
CA ALA A 119 -12.52 2.07 -10.84
C ALA A 119 -11.81 1.01 -11.68
N GLN A 120 -11.24 1.43 -12.81
CA GLN A 120 -10.55 0.57 -13.76
C GLN A 120 -9.20 1.15 -14.13
N SER A 121 -8.24 0.27 -14.44
CA SER A 121 -6.91 0.66 -14.87
C SER A 121 -6.94 1.32 -16.25
N ALA A 122 -5.97 2.19 -16.49
CA ALA A 122 -5.66 2.67 -17.83
C ALA A 122 -4.93 1.60 -18.64
N GLY A 123 -4.00 0.87 -18.01
CA GLY A 123 -3.17 -0.20 -18.58
C GLY A 123 -3.88 -1.54 -18.68
N THR A 124 -3.36 -2.40 -19.58
CA THR A 124 -3.93 -3.73 -19.88
C THR A 124 -3.44 -4.71 -18.84
N VAL A 125 -4.32 -5.60 -18.38
CA VAL A 125 -3.96 -6.68 -17.45
C VAL A 125 -4.43 -8.04 -17.94
N PHE A 126 -5.55 -8.12 -18.66
CA PHE A 126 -6.08 -9.38 -19.14
C PHE A 126 -5.97 -9.49 -20.67
N ASP A 127 -4.78 -9.89 -21.15
CA ASP A 127 -4.45 -10.08 -22.56
C ASP A 127 -3.89 -11.48 -22.91
N ASN A 128 -4.07 -12.45 -22.00
CA ASN A 128 -3.48 -13.80 -22.02
C ASN A 128 -1.96 -13.85 -21.76
N THR A 129 -1.36 -12.78 -21.24
CA THR A 129 0.02 -12.79 -20.74
C THR A 129 0.05 -12.59 -19.22
N TRP A 130 1.20 -12.90 -18.61
CA TRP A 130 1.38 -12.72 -17.18
C TRP A 130 1.68 -11.26 -16.88
N HIS A 131 0.85 -10.67 -16.02
CA HIS A 131 1.08 -9.35 -15.44
C HIS A 131 1.12 -9.46 -13.93
N HIS A 132 2.04 -8.74 -13.30
CA HIS A 132 2.01 -8.54 -11.86
C HIS A 132 1.18 -7.32 -11.54
N VAL A 133 0.18 -7.50 -10.68
CA VAL A 133 -0.64 -6.40 -10.16
C VAL A 133 -0.37 -6.20 -8.68
N ALA A 134 -0.26 -4.95 -8.25
CA ALA A 134 -0.25 -4.58 -6.84
C ALA A 134 -1.24 -3.45 -6.59
N VAL A 135 -2.15 -3.63 -5.64
CA VAL A 135 -3.14 -2.63 -5.23
C VAL A 135 -2.77 -2.17 -3.84
N VAL A 136 -2.23 -0.95 -3.74
CA VAL A 136 -1.81 -0.30 -2.50
C VAL A 136 -2.90 0.68 -2.08
N ASP A 137 -3.56 0.42 -0.96
CA ASP A 137 -4.63 1.26 -0.42
C ASP A 137 -4.17 1.92 0.90
N VAL A 138 -4.20 3.25 0.93
CA VAL A 138 -3.92 4.07 2.11
C VAL A 138 -5.13 4.93 2.40
N ALA A 139 -5.99 4.47 3.31
CA ALA A 139 -7.20 5.17 3.71
C ALA A 139 -8.11 5.60 2.54
N GLY A 140 -8.22 4.78 1.49
CA GLY A 140 -9.00 5.05 0.29
C GLY A 140 -8.26 5.83 -0.79
N SER A 141 -7.01 6.25 -0.55
CA SER A 141 -6.10 6.67 -1.60
C SER A 141 -5.41 5.44 -2.19
N VAL A 142 -5.80 5.07 -3.41
CA VAL A 142 -5.38 3.79 -4.00
C VAL A 142 -4.42 4.01 -5.16
N THR A 143 -3.25 3.40 -5.08
CA THR A 143 -2.31 3.26 -6.21
C THR A 143 -2.32 1.83 -6.69
N VAL A 144 -2.57 1.65 -7.99
CA VAL A 144 -2.44 0.36 -8.67
C VAL A 144 -1.12 0.35 -9.43
N TYR A 145 -0.38 -0.74 -9.36
CA TYR A 145 0.80 -0.99 -10.16
C TYR A 145 0.53 -2.15 -11.13
N ILE A 146 0.97 -2.00 -12.38
CA ILE A 146 1.01 -3.07 -13.38
C ILE A 146 2.48 -3.25 -13.77
N ASP A 147 3.00 -4.46 -13.59
CA ASP A 147 4.41 -4.82 -13.84
C ASP A 147 5.42 -3.89 -13.15
N GLY A 148 5.07 -3.45 -11.95
CA GLY A 148 5.88 -2.55 -11.12
C GLY A 148 5.77 -1.07 -11.46
N VAL A 149 4.98 -0.69 -12.47
CA VAL A 149 4.76 0.71 -12.86
C VAL A 149 3.41 1.20 -12.35
N PRO A 150 3.32 2.37 -11.69
CA PRO A 150 2.04 2.96 -11.32
C PRO A 150 1.12 3.16 -12.53
N ASP A 151 -0.11 2.67 -12.43
CA ASP A 151 -1.16 2.88 -13.42
C ASP A 151 -1.74 4.30 -13.32
N ALA A 152 -2.13 4.87 -14.45
CA ALA A 152 -2.67 6.24 -14.52
C ALA A 152 -4.17 6.33 -14.17
N GLY A 153 -4.84 5.21 -13.92
CA GLY A 153 -6.23 5.16 -13.48
C GLY A 153 -6.42 5.75 -12.08
N ASN A 154 -7.56 6.41 -11.85
CA ASN A 154 -7.91 6.91 -10.54
C ASN A 154 -8.78 5.87 -9.80
N PHE A 155 -8.20 5.26 -8.77
CA PHE A 155 -8.83 4.23 -7.96
C PHE A 155 -9.34 4.74 -6.61
N SER A 156 -9.06 6.00 -6.28
CA SER A 156 -9.33 6.55 -4.95
C SER A 156 -10.82 6.70 -4.67
N TYR A 157 -11.19 6.48 -3.41
CA TYR A 157 -12.55 6.56 -2.93
C TYR A 157 -12.60 7.09 -1.49
N THR A 158 -13.75 7.60 -1.08
CA THR A 158 -13.97 8.01 0.31
C THR A 158 -14.49 6.83 1.12
N ILE A 159 -13.74 6.42 2.14
CA ILE A 159 -14.17 5.39 3.08
C ILE A 159 -15.44 5.87 3.81
N SER A 160 -16.48 5.03 3.79
CA SER A 160 -17.69 5.27 4.58
C SER A 160 -18.43 3.96 4.85
N GLY A 161 -19.34 3.98 5.82
CA GLY A 161 -20.10 2.81 6.22
C GLY A 161 -19.27 1.81 7.03
N SER A 162 -19.65 0.53 6.95
CA SER A 162 -19.01 -0.55 7.70
C SER A 162 -18.73 -1.73 6.77
N ASN A 163 -17.62 -2.44 7.04
CA ASN A 163 -17.31 -3.73 6.45
C ASN A 163 -17.76 -4.92 7.33
N ALA A 164 -18.67 -4.69 8.28
CA ALA A 164 -19.18 -5.74 9.16
C ALA A 164 -19.84 -6.88 8.37
N GLY A 165 -19.56 -8.12 8.80
CA GLY A 165 -20.14 -9.32 8.21
C GLY A 165 -19.34 -9.92 7.04
N VAL A 166 -18.15 -9.39 6.71
CA VAL A 166 -17.19 -10.12 5.87
C VAL A 166 -16.68 -11.34 6.62
N ASP A 167 -16.85 -12.50 6.02
CA ASP A 167 -16.42 -13.79 6.56
C ASP A 167 -15.93 -14.74 5.45
N ARG A 168 -15.79 -14.24 4.22
CA ARG A 168 -15.30 -14.99 3.07
C ARG A 168 -14.20 -14.22 2.37
N VAL A 169 -13.07 -14.88 2.14
CA VAL A 169 -12.03 -14.44 1.21
C VAL A 169 -11.82 -15.54 0.18
N ALA A 170 -11.74 -15.17 -1.09
CA ALA A 170 -11.64 -16.14 -2.16
C ALA A 170 -10.75 -15.69 -3.31
N LEU A 171 -10.14 -16.68 -3.96
CA LEU A 171 -9.44 -16.50 -5.23
C LEU A 171 -10.23 -17.16 -6.36
N GLY A 172 -10.30 -16.49 -7.50
CA GLY A 172 -10.92 -17.01 -8.73
C GLY A 172 -12.45 -16.99 -8.78
N ALA A 173 -13.13 -16.42 -7.78
CA ALA A 173 -14.56 -16.12 -7.82
C ALA A 173 -14.94 -15.07 -6.77
N VAL A 174 -16.17 -14.55 -6.83
CA VAL A 174 -16.81 -13.87 -5.71
C VAL A 174 -17.55 -14.87 -4.84
N LEU A 175 -17.08 -15.06 -3.60
CA LEU A 175 -17.81 -15.83 -2.59
C LEU A 175 -18.60 -14.91 -1.66
N ARG A 176 -19.93 -14.99 -1.76
CA ARG A 176 -20.91 -14.32 -0.90
C ARG A 176 -22.10 -15.25 -0.66
N ALA A 177 -23.31 -14.78 -0.33
CA ALA A 177 -24.49 -15.65 -0.20
C ALA A 177 -24.68 -16.62 -1.38
N GLY A 178 -24.35 -16.18 -2.60
CA GLY A 178 -24.16 -17.04 -3.76
C GLY A 178 -22.83 -16.77 -4.46
N THR A 179 -22.22 -17.80 -5.04
CA THR A 179 -21.01 -17.69 -5.84
C THR A 179 -21.31 -17.11 -7.22
N CYS A 180 -20.47 -16.19 -7.72
CA CYS A 180 -20.57 -15.62 -9.07
C CYS A 180 -19.24 -15.02 -9.54
N CYS A 181 -19.23 -14.40 -10.74
CA CYS A 181 -18.09 -13.65 -11.28
C CYS A 181 -16.82 -14.50 -11.32
N ASN A 182 -16.92 -15.66 -11.97
CA ASN A 182 -15.94 -16.73 -11.86
C ASN A 182 -14.79 -16.48 -12.84
N TYR A 183 -13.58 -16.36 -12.32
CA TYR A 183 -12.39 -16.10 -13.10
C TYR A 183 -12.04 -17.26 -14.04
N THR A 184 -11.55 -16.89 -15.23
CA THR A 184 -10.91 -17.76 -16.19
C THR A 184 -9.48 -17.27 -16.42
N GLY A 185 -8.49 -18.13 -16.21
CA GLY A 185 -7.09 -17.72 -16.31
C GLY A 185 -6.20 -18.49 -15.35
N MET A 186 -5.06 -17.90 -15.01
CA MET A 186 -4.08 -18.46 -14.09
C MET A 186 -3.72 -17.41 -13.03
N LEU A 187 -3.54 -17.88 -11.81
CA LEU A 187 -3.07 -17.06 -10.69
C LEU A 187 -1.81 -17.69 -10.09
N ASP A 188 -0.86 -16.84 -9.77
CA ASP A 188 0.37 -17.20 -9.07
C ASP A 188 0.70 -16.12 -8.04
N ASP A 189 1.39 -16.52 -6.98
CA ASP A 189 1.98 -15.64 -5.97
C ASP A 189 1.05 -14.53 -5.44
N VAL A 190 -0.16 -14.91 -5.02
CA VAL A 190 -1.10 -13.98 -4.39
C VAL A 190 -0.64 -13.67 -2.96
N ARG A 191 -0.41 -12.39 -2.65
CA ARG A 191 0.05 -11.94 -1.33
C ARG A 191 -0.83 -10.82 -0.79
N VAL A 192 -0.97 -10.79 0.52
CA VAL A 192 -1.67 -9.71 1.23
C VAL A 192 -0.74 -9.19 2.33
N TYR A 193 -0.57 -7.88 2.36
CA TYR A 193 0.26 -7.17 3.33
C TYR A 193 -0.63 -6.23 4.15
N PRO A 194 -0.51 -6.24 5.49
CA PRO A 194 -1.29 -5.35 6.37
C PRO A 194 -0.70 -3.92 6.42
N PHE A 195 -0.12 -3.49 5.31
CA PHE A 195 0.56 -2.20 5.15
C PHE A 195 0.67 -1.81 3.67
N ALA A 196 0.95 -0.54 3.44
CA ALA A 196 1.21 0.00 2.11
C ALA A 196 2.63 -0.37 1.66
N LEU A 197 2.76 -1.01 0.50
CA LEU A 197 4.04 -1.21 -0.17
C LEU A 197 4.47 0.08 -0.88
N SER A 198 5.76 0.40 -0.82
CA SER A 198 6.34 1.43 -1.67
C SER A 198 6.51 0.92 -3.10
N SER A 199 6.77 1.81 -4.05
CA SER A 199 7.12 1.42 -5.42
C SER A 199 8.36 0.50 -5.47
N ALA A 200 9.32 0.70 -4.57
CA ALA A 200 10.50 -0.15 -4.45
C ALA A 200 10.15 -1.57 -3.94
N ASP A 201 9.30 -1.68 -2.92
CA ASP A 201 8.84 -2.98 -2.42
C ASP A 201 8.01 -3.72 -3.46
N VAL A 202 7.17 -3.01 -4.22
CA VAL A 202 6.45 -3.60 -5.35
C VAL A 202 7.45 -4.18 -6.35
N GLY A 203 8.54 -3.49 -6.64
CA GLY A 203 9.63 -4.01 -7.47
C GLY A 203 10.34 -5.23 -6.87
N ILE A 204 10.50 -5.30 -5.56
CA ILE A 204 11.07 -6.47 -4.86
C ILE A 204 10.11 -7.66 -4.94
N VAL A 205 8.84 -7.46 -4.60
CA VAL A 205 7.78 -8.50 -4.64
C VAL A 205 7.56 -9.01 -6.06
N LEU A 206 7.51 -8.09 -7.04
CA LEU A 206 7.45 -8.41 -8.46
C LEU A 206 8.52 -9.42 -8.86
N ASN A 207 9.74 -9.33 -8.31
CA ASN A 207 10.86 -10.21 -8.60
C ASN A 207 10.98 -11.41 -7.64
N ASN A 208 9.91 -11.75 -6.91
CA ASN A 208 9.87 -12.77 -5.87
C ASN A 208 10.91 -12.57 -4.75
N GLY A 209 11.30 -11.32 -4.51
CA GLY A 209 12.15 -10.97 -3.38
C GLY A 209 11.39 -11.06 -2.06
N ALA A 210 12.11 -11.37 -0.99
CA ALA A 210 11.58 -11.27 0.36
C ALA A 210 11.70 -9.82 0.84
N LEU A 211 10.60 -9.29 1.36
CA LEU A 211 10.60 -8.00 2.06
C LEU A 211 11.32 -8.18 3.40
N GLY A 212 12.39 -7.42 3.64
CA GLY A 212 13.08 -7.40 4.93
C GLY A 212 12.21 -6.71 5.99
N GLY A 213 12.21 -7.20 7.23
CA GLY A 213 11.61 -6.46 8.34
C GLY A 213 12.59 -5.44 8.93
N GLY A 214 12.10 -4.26 9.33
CA GLY A 214 12.89 -3.36 10.19
C GLY A 214 12.92 -1.88 9.81
N PHE A 215 12.12 -1.41 8.86
CA PHE A 215 12.02 0.02 8.56
C PHE A 215 10.85 0.65 9.31
N GLN A 216 11.03 1.86 9.84
CA GLN A 216 9.93 2.64 10.40
C GLN A 216 8.96 3.02 9.28
N THR A 217 7.65 2.80 9.46
CA THR A 217 6.62 3.26 8.52
C THR A 217 6.03 4.59 8.91
N ASN A 218 5.20 5.13 8.01
CA ASN A 218 4.17 6.08 8.42
C ASN A 218 3.35 5.42 9.53
N GLN A 219 3.46 5.97 10.73
CA GLN A 219 2.61 5.61 11.85
C GLN A 219 1.21 6.20 11.61
N PRO A 220 0.16 5.59 12.20
CA PRO A 220 -1.17 6.18 12.18
C PRO A 220 -1.10 7.64 12.58
N GLY A 221 -1.54 8.54 11.69
CA GLY A 221 -1.60 9.96 11.99
C GLY A 221 -0.49 10.85 11.43
N ALA A 222 0.60 10.31 10.87
CA ALA A 222 1.64 11.12 10.22
C ALA A 222 2.13 10.47 8.92
N THR A 223 2.27 11.25 7.85
CA THR A 223 2.66 10.77 6.53
C THR A 223 3.61 11.75 5.84
N LEU A 224 4.67 11.22 5.26
CA LEU A 224 5.56 11.91 4.33
C LEU A 224 5.46 11.25 2.97
N VAL A 225 5.23 12.07 1.94
CA VAL A 225 5.31 11.68 0.53
C VAL A 225 6.32 12.59 -0.16
N VAL A 226 7.26 12.04 -0.91
CA VAL A 226 8.25 12.82 -1.68
C VAL A 226 8.08 12.49 -3.16
N ASP A 227 7.75 13.49 -3.97
CA ASP A 227 7.48 13.35 -5.41
C ASP A 227 6.48 12.22 -5.74
N GLY A 228 5.46 12.05 -4.88
CA GLY A 228 4.45 10.99 -4.99
C GLY A 228 4.86 9.63 -4.41
N VAL A 229 6.07 9.49 -3.86
CA VAL A 229 6.59 8.23 -3.31
C VAL A 229 6.47 8.19 -1.78
N THR A 230 6.02 7.05 -1.25
CA THR A 230 5.79 6.82 0.19
C THR A 230 6.55 5.56 0.65
N GLY A 231 7.11 5.58 1.86
CA GLY A 231 7.83 4.44 2.45
C GLY A 231 6.90 3.36 3.02
N SER A 232 7.46 2.19 3.30
CA SER A 232 6.76 1.00 3.81
C SER A 232 7.48 0.39 5.04
N PRO A 233 6.96 -0.69 5.65
CA PRO A 233 7.64 -1.36 6.76
C PRO A 233 8.91 -2.11 6.37
N SER A 234 9.10 -2.30 5.06
CA SER A 234 10.20 -3.07 4.50
C SER A 234 11.19 -2.25 3.67
N SER A 235 10.87 -1.01 3.35
CA SER A 235 11.81 -0.07 2.75
C SER A 235 11.43 1.39 3.02
N ALA A 236 12.43 2.26 3.13
CA ALA A 236 12.21 3.70 2.96
C ALA A 236 11.60 4.00 1.58
N ALA A 237 10.89 5.12 1.44
CA ALA A 237 10.64 5.66 0.09
C ALA A 237 11.98 5.92 -0.59
N ALA A 238 12.11 5.70 -1.89
CA ALA A 238 13.34 5.98 -2.63
C ALA A 238 13.04 6.91 -3.80
N VAL A 239 13.69 8.08 -3.82
CA VAL A 239 13.52 9.11 -4.86
C VAL A 239 14.88 9.42 -5.48
N SER A 240 14.95 9.35 -6.81
CA SER A 240 16.13 9.76 -7.59
C SER A 240 15.86 11.09 -8.28
N LEU A 241 16.71 12.09 -8.02
CA LEU A 241 16.57 13.44 -8.56
C LEU A 241 17.81 13.82 -9.37
N ALA A 242 17.61 14.50 -10.50
CA ALA A 242 18.71 15.15 -11.20
C ALA A 242 19.27 16.33 -10.38
N LEU A 243 20.55 16.64 -10.59
CA LEU A 243 21.18 17.82 -9.97
C LEU A 243 20.38 19.09 -10.26
N GLY A 244 19.96 19.79 -9.21
CA GLY A 244 19.13 21.00 -9.34
C GLY A 244 17.66 20.77 -9.70
N GLN A 245 17.17 19.53 -9.77
CA GLN A 245 15.77 19.22 -10.05
C GLN A 245 14.85 19.75 -8.95
N ALA A 246 13.74 20.38 -9.34
CA ALA A 246 12.68 20.72 -8.40
C ALA A 246 11.85 19.48 -8.05
N PHE A 247 11.48 19.33 -6.78
CA PHE A 247 10.64 18.24 -6.28
C PHE A 247 9.68 18.74 -5.19
N SER A 248 8.61 17.99 -4.94
CA SER A 248 7.65 18.29 -3.89
C SER A 248 7.76 17.31 -2.72
N MET A 249 7.47 17.80 -1.53
CA MET A 249 7.22 16.98 -0.35
C MET A 249 5.80 17.30 0.14
N GLU A 250 4.98 16.29 0.35
CA GLU A 250 3.68 16.40 0.99
C GLU A 250 3.76 15.84 2.41
N LEU A 251 3.38 16.68 3.37
CA LEU A 251 3.38 16.40 4.81
C LEU A 251 1.92 16.35 5.25
N SER A 252 1.45 15.18 5.69
CA SER A 252 0.04 14.96 6.04
C SER A 252 -0.12 14.41 7.45
N THR A 253 -1.13 14.86 8.17
CA THR A 253 -1.47 14.38 9.52
C THR A 253 -2.97 14.27 9.70
N SER A 254 -3.41 13.24 10.42
CA SER A 254 -4.78 13.13 10.94
C SER A 254 -4.86 13.36 12.46
N VAL A 255 -3.72 13.65 13.09
CA VAL A 255 -3.60 13.88 14.53
C VAL A 255 -3.46 15.38 14.79
N ALA A 256 -4.18 15.86 15.80
CA ALA A 256 -4.06 17.24 16.27
C ALA A 256 -2.76 17.41 17.07
N GLY A 257 -1.84 18.24 16.59
CA GLY A 257 -0.56 18.49 17.24
C GLY A 257 0.25 19.56 16.50
N ASN A 258 1.39 19.94 17.08
CA ASN A 258 2.35 20.81 16.40
C ASN A 258 3.35 19.95 15.61
N PRO A 259 3.70 20.33 14.36
CA PRO A 259 4.74 19.65 13.61
C PRO A 259 6.11 19.86 14.25
N TRP A 260 6.96 18.83 14.20
CA TRP A 260 8.39 18.96 14.49
C TRP A 260 9.21 19.04 13.19
N GLU A 261 10.44 19.54 13.32
CA GLU A 261 11.32 19.80 12.18
C GLU A 261 11.78 18.51 11.48
N LEU A 262 11.83 18.58 10.14
CA LEU A 262 12.42 17.58 9.25
C LEU A 262 13.93 17.49 9.48
N GLY A 263 14.42 16.31 9.88
CA GLY A 263 15.85 16.01 9.94
C GLY A 263 16.36 15.42 8.62
N VAL A 264 17.58 15.80 8.22
CA VAL A 264 18.27 15.25 7.05
C VAL A 264 19.64 14.72 7.50
N ASP A 265 19.97 13.47 7.19
CA ASP A 265 21.32 12.92 7.43
C ASP A 265 21.73 11.88 6.37
N SER A 266 23.01 11.51 6.40
CA SER A 266 23.75 10.71 5.42
C SER A 266 23.86 9.21 5.75
N VAL A 267 23.28 8.71 6.86
CA VAL A 267 23.31 7.29 7.27
C VAL A 267 21.94 6.84 7.87
N PRO A 268 21.45 5.59 7.64
CA PRO A 268 20.07 5.15 7.98
C PRO A 268 19.74 4.95 9.48
N ALA A 269 18.43 4.93 9.79
CA ALA A 269 17.86 5.09 11.13
C ALA A 269 16.94 3.93 11.62
N ILE A 270 17.20 3.05 12.60
CA ILE A 270 18.26 2.70 13.57
C ILE A 270 17.90 1.26 14.09
N SER A 271 18.82 0.47 14.67
CA SER A 271 18.40 -0.66 15.54
C SER A 271 18.81 -0.45 17.01
N GLY A 272 17.81 -0.34 17.91
CA GLY A 272 17.95 -0.33 19.39
C GLY A 272 17.92 1.04 20.12
N ALA A 273 17.12 2.03 19.69
CA ALA A 273 17.29 3.43 20.10
C ALA A 273 16.93 3.79 21.57
N VAL A 274 17.87 4.49 22.24
CA VAL A 274 17.65 5.51 23.29
C VAL A 274 18.56 6.71 22.99
N LEU A 275 18.03 7.92 23.24
CA LEU A 275 18.50 9.25 22.86
C LEU A 275 19.89 9.67 23.43
N PHE A 276 20.71 10.36 22.62
CA PHE A 276 21.35 11.69 22.84
C PHE A 276 22.57 11.93 21.92
N SER A 277 22.82 13.23 21.67
CA SER A 277 23.81 13.92 20.83
C SER A 277 24.40 13.18 19.63
N SER A 278 24.01 13.68 18.44
CA SER A 278 24.55 13.46 17.09
C SER A 278 23.96 12.33 16.23
N ASN A 279 22.62 12.21 16.16
CA ASN A 279 21.80 12.27 14.92
C ASN A 279 20.28 12.07 15.18
N ILE A 280 19.47 12.64 14.27
CA ILE A 280 18.00 12.86 14.22
C ILE A 280 17.34 13.27 15.54
N VAL A 281 16.98 14.55 15.65
CA VAL A 281 16.28 15.11 16.83
C VAL A 281 14.83 15.44 16.50
N ASN A 282 13.93 14.77 17.21
CA ASN A 282 12.59 15.22 17.51
C ASN A 282 12.67 16.39 18.52
N LEU A 283 12.59 17.63 18.05
CA LEU A 283 12.76 18.81 18.91
C LEU A 283 11.42 19.30 19.45
N ASN A 284 11.23 19.18 20.77
CA ASN A 284 10.26 20.01 21.48
C ASN A 284 10.82 21.44 21.62
N LEU A 285 10.40 22.35 20.74
CA LEU A 285 10.79 23.77 20.74
C LEU A 285 10.40 24.53 22.02
N ALA A 286 9.58 23.93 22.90
CA ALA A 286 9.21 24.48 24.20
C ALA A 286 10.04 23.93 25.38
N SER A 287 11.04 23.06 25.14
CA SER A 287 11.87 22.50 26.20
C SER A 287 12.83 23.52 26.80
N PRO A 288 12.78 23.80 28.11
CA PRO A 288 13.67 24.78 28.76
C PRO A 288 15.12 24.28 28.93
N SER A 289 15.39 23.00 28.63
CA SER A 289 16.74 22.41 28.66
C SER A 289 17.42 22.37 27.28
N LEU A 290 16.77 22.88 26.24
CA LEU A 290 17.30 22.89 24.89
C LEU A 290 18.28 24.05 24.71
N VAL A 291 19.57 23.76 24.55
CA VAL A 291 20.59 24.76 24.23
C VAL A 291 20.96 24.61 22.75
N TYR A 292 20.57 25.61 21.95
CA TYR A 292 20.90 25.70 20.54
C TYR A 292 22.41 25.91 20.36
N VAL A 293 23.09 24.97 19.71
CA VAL A 293 24.42 25.25 19.14
C VAL A 293 24.18 25.86 17.76
N ASN A 294 24.07 27.19 17.73
CA ASN A 294 24.07 28.05 16.53
C ASN A 294 22.87 28.03 15.57
N GLY A 295 21.67 27.61 15.98
CA GLY A 295 20.41 28.04 15.35
C GLY A 295 20.25 27.86 13.83
N ASN A 296 21.07 27.02 13.18
CA ASN A 296 21.06 26.78 11.74
C ASN A 296 21.11 25.27 11.50
N PHE A 297 20.01 24.71 10.99
CA PHE A 297 20.06 23.44 10.28
C PHE A 297 20.75 23.67 8.94
N SER A 298 21.94 23.11 8.74
CA SER A 298 22.53 23.05 7.39
C SER A 298 21.93 21.85 6.67
N THR A 299 20.99 22.10 5.77
CA THR A 299 20.56 21.08 4.81
C THR A 299 21.45 21.18 3.57
N PRO A 300 21.73 20.07 2.86
CA PRO A 300 22.41 20.13 1.56
C PRO A 300 21.52 20.78 0.49
N PHE A 301 20.23 20.93 0.77
CA PHE A 301 19.25 21.61 -0.08
C PHE A 301 19.37 23.13 0.06
N ALA A 302 19.18 23.86 -1.04
CA ALA A 302 19.49 25.29 -1.13
C ALA A 302 18.71 26.20 -0.14
N LEU A 303 17.61 25.70 0.45
CA LEU A 303 16.82 26.38 1.47
C LEU A 303 16.39 25.38 2.54
N ALA A 304 16.48 25.76 3.82
CA ALA A 304 15.76 25.09 4.89
C ALA A 304 14.26 25.30 4.61
N PRO A 305 13.46 24.24 4.43
CA PRO A 305 12.05 24.40 4.12
C PRO A 305 11.35 25.08 5.31
N THR A 306 10.62 26.17 5.07
CA THR A 306 9.65 26.63 6.06
C THR A 306 8.54 25.59 6.11
N ILE A 307 8.44 24.84 7.21
CA ILE A 307 7.33 23.90 7.40
C ILE A 307 6.06 24.73 7.50
N PRO A 308 5.09 24.57 6.58
CA PRO A 308 3.85 25.32 6.64
C PRO A 308 3.17 25.02 7.98
N GLY A 309 2.64 26.06 8.63
CA GLY A 309 1.96 25.88 9.90
C GLY A 309 0.77 24.95 9.74
N LEU A 310 0.96 23.66 10.01
CA LEU A 310 -0.13 22.72 10.23
C LEU A 310 -0.78 23.17 11.54
N THR A 311 -1.76 24.06 11.44
CA THR A 311 -2.40 24.65 12.62
C THR A 311 -3.12 23.55 13.38
N GLY A 312 -2.60 23.19 14.56
CA GLY A 312 -3.21 22.18 15.40
C GLY A 312 -4.70 22.46 15.62
N GLY A 313 -5.55 21.47 15.37
CA GLY A 313 -7.00 21.56 15.63
C GLY A 313 -7.91 20.94 14.57
N SER A 314 -7.44 20.65 13.35
CA SER A 314 -8.18 19.81 12.40
C SER A 314 -7.64 18.38 12.43
N SER A 315 -8.55 17.40 12.42
CA SER A 315 -8.22 15.96 12.40
C SER A 315 -7.72 15.47 11.04
N ASN A 316 -7.42 16.39 10.11
CA ASN A 316 -6.80 16.16 8.81
C ASN A 316 -6.17 17.49 8.34
N ALA A 317 -4.86 17.52 8.13
CA ALA A 317 -4.13 18.65 7.56
C ALA A 317 -3.02 18.14 6.64
N SER A 318 -2.83 18.79 5.50
CA SER A 318 -1.76 18.50 4.54
C SER A 318 -1.07 19.81 4.14
N ALA A 319 0.23 19.75 3.91
CA ALA A 319 1.01 20.85 3.38
C ALA A 319 2.05 20.37 2.38
N ILE A 320 2.18 21.09 1.27
CA ILE A 320 3.16 20.81 0.23
C ILE A 320 4.30 21.81 0.31
N VAL A 321 5.53 21.29 0.30
CA VAL A 321 6.76 22.09 0.24
C VAL A 321 7.48 21.79 -1.06
N SER A 322 7.75 22.84 -1.85
CA SER A 322 8.58 22.74 -3.05
C SER A 322 10.04 22.93 -2.69
N MET A 323 10.88 22.01 -3.12
CA MET A 323 12.32 22.02 -2.90
C MET A 323 13.10 21.95 -4.21
N THR A 324 14.40 22.22 -4.14
CA THR A 324 15.34 22.06 -5.26
C THR A 324 16.48 21.18 -4.80
N ALA A 325 16.76 20.12 -5.56
CA ALA A 325 17.85 19.20 -5.29
C ALA A 325 19.21 19.92 -5.33
N PRO A 326 20.21 19.46 -4.56
CA PRO A 326 21.54 20.05 -4.61
C PRO A 326 22.17 19.93 -6.00
N THR A 327 23.11 20.81 -6.31
CA THR A 327 23.89 20.76 -7.56
C THR A 327 25.10 19.84 -7.48
N ALA A 328 25.23 19.10 -6.38
CA ALA A 328 26.26 18.08 -6.15
C ALA A 328 25.60 16.76 -5.75
N MET A 329 26.29 15.64 -6.03
CA MET A 329 25.81 14.32 -5.63
C MET A 329 25.56 14.27 -4.13
N THR A 330 24.34 13.87 -3.75
CA THR A 330 23.88 13.88 -2.36
C THR A 330 23.03 12.65 -2.11
N ILE A 331 23.27 11.97 -0.99
CA ILE A 331 22.40 10.92 -0.46
C ILE A 331 21.90 11.40 0.90
N ALA A 332 20.59 11.37 1.09
CA ALA A 332 19.94 11.88 2.29
C ALA A 332 18.70 11.08 2.64
N SER A 333 18.42 10.89 3.93
CA SER A 333 17.14 10.35 4.41
C SER A 333 16.33 11.45 5.11
N LEU A 334 15.02 11.52 4.83
CA LEU A 334 14.07 12.49 5.39
C LEU A 334 12.99 11.79 6.21
N GLN A 335 12.56 12.39 7.31
CA GLN A 335 11.42 11.92 8.10
C GLN A 335 10.65 13.11 8.68
N PHE A 336 9.31 13.04 8.64
CA PHE A 336 8.38 14.00 9.20
C PHE A 336 7.66 13.38 10.37
N ALA A 337 7.20 14.18 11.34
CA ALA A 337 6.40 13.64 12.41
C ALA A 337 5.65 14.73 13.21
N MET A 338 4.77 14.29 14.11
CA MET A 338 3.83 15.10 14.89
C MET A 338 3.80 14.70 16.37
N LEU A 339 3.52 15.65 17.26
CA LEU A 339 3.18 15.32 18.66
C LEU A 339 1.81 14.61 18.69
N ASP A 340 1.75 13.44 19.32
CA ASP A 340 0.55 12.63 19.46
C ASP A 340 0.40 12.17 20.91
N PRO A 341 -0.37 12.89 21.73
CA PRO A 341 -0.62 12.53 23.12
C PRO A 341 -1.38 11.19 23.30
N GLY A 342 -2.00 10.68 22.24
CA GLY A 342 -2.71 9.40 22.23
C GLY A 342 -1.81 8.20 21.90
N SER A 343 -0.61 8.44 21.36
CA SER A 343 0.38 7.40 21.08
C SER A 343 1.15 7.00 22.34
N ALA A 344 1.64 5.76 22.39
CA ALA A 344 2.42 5.25 23.52
C ALA A 344 3.74 6.03 23.72
N ASP A 345 4.32 6.54 22.63
CA ASP A 345 5.61 7.23 22.61
C ASP A 345 5.47 8.77 22.67
N GLY A 346 4.24 9.29 22.64
CA GLY A 346 3.92 10.73 22.70
C GLY A 346 4.07 11.48 21.36
N PHE A 347 4.37 10.77 20.27
CA PHE A 347 4.47 11.31 18.90
C PHE A 347 4.06 10.25 17.86
N SER A 348 3.64 10.73 16.68
CA SER A 348 3.41 9.91 15.50
C SER A 348 4.41 10.31 14.41
N ALA A 349 5.14 9.35 13.85
CA ALA A 349 6.18 9.62 12.84
C ALA A 349 5.89 9.02 11.46
N SER A 350 6.33 9.71 10.41
CA SER A 350 6.35 9.20 9.05
C SER A 350 7.39 8.10 8.92
N GLY A 351 7.31 7.32 7.85
CA GLY A 351 8.42 6.50 7.40
C GLY A 351 9.53 7.38 6.82
N PRO A 352 10.78 6.89 6.78
CA PRO A 352 11.86 7.60 6.15
C PRO A 352 11.72 7.60 4.62
N THR A 353 12.25 8.64 3.98
CA THR A 353 12.40 8.74 2.52
C THR A 353 13.86 9.00 2.18
N ASP A 354 14.47 8.07 1.46
CA ASP A 354 15.81 8.19 0.90
C ASP A 354 15.76 8.95 -0.43
N ILE A 355 16.61 9.98 -0.53
CA ILE A 355 16.80 10.81 -1.71
C ILE A 355 18.23 10.61 -2.20
N THR A 356 18.36 10.19 -3.45
CA THR A 356 19.62 10.16 -4.18
C THR A 356 19.60 11.24 -5.27
N VAL A 357 20.60 12.13 -5.25
CA VAL A 357 20.75 13.18 -6.25
C VAL A 357 21.98 12.88 -7.10
N GLN A 358 21.79 12.76 -8.42
CA GLN A 358 22.83 12.36 -9.37
C GLN A 358 22.59 12.90 -10.78
#